data_AF-A0A1F0PPP0-F1
#
_entry.id   AF-A0A1F0PPP0-F1
#
_cell.length_a   1.000
_cell.length_b   1.000
_cell.length_c   1.000
_cell.angle_alpha   90.00
_cell.angle_beta   90.00
_cell.angle_gamma   90.00
#
_symmetry.space_group_name_H-M   'P 1'
#
loop_
_entity.id
_entity.type
_entity.pdbx_description
1 polymer ?
#
loop_
_entity_poly.entity_id
_entity_poly.type
_entity_poly.pdbx_seq_one_letter_code
_entity_poly.pdbx_strand_id
1 'polypeptide(L)'
;MIEEGLTDWPTGLFYTMYGVKKPVIFPETLKTIHGYIANQGNGYINIIIKAIIPPVFVGISTKQSPLYYNSTTEVYVPDESLKLYKVAENWKLMVKHIHPMSEYQG
;
A
#
# COMPACT_ATOMS: atom_id res chain seq x y z
N MET A 1 14.35 3.04 4.30
CA MET A 1 13.63 4.33 4.25
C MET A 1 13.40 4.61 2.78
N ILE A 2 12.15 4.82 2.37
CA ILE A 2 11.85 5.20 0.98
C ILE A 2 12.20 6.68 0.83
N GLU A 3 12.82 7.06 -0.27
CA GLU A 3 13.25 8.44 -0.51
C GLU A 3 12.05 9.37 -0.73
N GLU A 4 12.11 10.56 -0.14
CA GLU A 4 11.17 11.63 -0.45
C GLU A 4 11.35 12.05 -1.91
N GLY A 5 10.25 12.28 -2.62
CA GLY A 5 10.25 12.53 -4.07
C GLY A 5 10.10 11.30 -4.95
N LEU A 6 10.06 10.08 -4.39
CA LEU A 6 9.70 8.87 -5.15
C LEU A 6 8.31 9.04 -5.79
N THR A 7 8.23 8.84 -7.11
CA THR A 7 6.97 8.88 -7.86
C THR A 7 6.48 7.50 -8.28
N ASP A 8 7.38 6.55 -8.48
CA ASP A 8 7.08 5.24 -9.07
C ASP A 8 7.75 4.13 -8.24
N TRP A 9 6.95 3.19 -7.74
CA TRP A 9 7.46 2.06 -6.96
C TRP A 9 7.59 0.80 -7.82
N PRO A 10 8.78 0.15 -7.89
CA PRO A 10 9.00 -0.98 -8.78
C PRO A 10 8.47 -2.31 -8.20
N THR A 11 8.26 -3.29 -9.09
CA THR A 11 7.80 -4.64 -8.75
C THR A 11 8.80 -5.40 -7.88
N GLY A 12 8.31 -6.18 -6.91
CA GLY A 12 9.07 -7.28 -6.29
C GLY A 12 9.78 -6.97 -4.96
N LEU A 13 9.70 -5.74 -4.45
CA LEU A 13 10.37 -5.36 -3.19
C LEU A 13 9.76 -6.02 -1.95
N PHE A 14 8.47 -6.38 -1.99
CA PHE A 14 7.74 -7.00 -0.89
C PHE A 14 7.23 -8.39 -1.26
N TYR A 15 8.13 -9.22 -1.81
CA TYR A 15 7.81 -10.56 -2.32
C TYR A 15 7.85 -11.67 -1.26
N THR A 16 8.66 -11.53 -0.21
CA THR A 16 8.73 -12.46 0.93
C THR A 16 9.14 -11.71 2.19
N MET A 17 8.17 -11.05 2.81
CA MET A 17 8.46 -10.19 3.96
C MET A 17 8.38 -10.97 5.27
N TYR A 18 9.54 -11.11 5.94
CA TYR A 18 9.64 -11.63 7.30
C TYR A 18 10.34 -10.59 8.19
N GLY A 19 9.80 -10.35 9.39
CA GLY A 19 10.48 -9.55 10.40
C GLY A 19 10.49 -8.03 10.19
N VAL A 20 9.59 -7.48 9.37
CA VAL A 20 9.39 -6.03 9.28
C VAL A 20 8.76 -5.55 10.59
N LYS A 21 9.54 -4.79 11.38
CA LYS A 21 9.09 -4.26 12.68
C LYS A 21 8.67 -2.80 12.64
N LYS A 22 9.00 -2.09 11.55
CA LYS A 22 8.71 -0.67 11.36
C LYS A 22 7.81 -0.50 10.14
N PRO A 23 6.95 0.52 10.13
CA PRO A 23 6.12 0.78 8.97
C PRO A 23 6.99 1.11 7.75
N VAL A 24 6.50 0.73 6.58
CA VAL A 24 7.01 1.19 5.29
C VAL A 24 6.27 2.48 4.97
N ILE A 25 7.00 3.58 4.80
CA ILE A 25 6.40 4.90 4.58
C ILE A 25 6.68 5.34 3.14
N PHE A 26 5.64 5.53 2.35
CA PHE A 26 5.68 6.07 1.00
C PHE A 26 5.39 7.57 1.00
N PRO A 27 6.09 8.35 0.16
CA PRO A 27 5.94 9.80 0.12
C PRO A 27 4.63 10.24 -0.55
N GLU A 28 4.29 11.52 -0.38
CA GLU A 28 3.09 12.12 -0.99
C GLU A 28 3.15 12.16 -2.52
N THR A 29 4.37 12.12 -3.07
CA THR A 29 4.65 12.18 -4.50
C THR A 29 4.41 10.86 -5.22
N LEU A 30 4.12 9.77 -4.51
CA LEU A 30 3.89 8.46 -5.10
C LEU A 30 2.65 8.50 -6.01
N LYS A 31 2.84 8.12 -7.28
CA LYS A 31 1.79 8.09 -8.32
C LYS A 31 1.54 6.69 -8.84
N THR A 32 2.57 5.84 -8.89
CA THR A 32 2.49 4.53 -9.52
C THR A 32 3.08 3.45 -8.62
N ILE A 33 2.43 2.29 -8.60
CA ILE A 33 2.95 1.07 -8.00
C ILE A 33 2.96 -0.04 -9.05
N HIS A 34 4.13 -0.56 -9.37
CA HIS A 34 4.27 -1.66 -10.31
C HIS A 34 4.11 -3.00 -9.59
N GLY A 35 3.20 -3.84 -10.07
CA GLY A 35 2.91 -5.15 -9.48
C GLY A 35 2.06 -5.06 -8.21
N TYR A 36 2.37 -5.91 -7.24
CA TYR A 36 1.70 -5.97 -5.94
C TYR A 36 2.40 -5.04 -4.95
N ILE A 37 1.61 -4.38 -4.08
CA ILE A 37 2.17 -3.64 -2.95
C ILE A 37 2.72 -4.59 -1.89
N ALA A 38 2.14 -5.80 -1.75
CA ALA A 38 2.72 -6.87 -0.97
C ALA A 38 2.33 -8.22 -1.58
N ASN A 39 3.27 -9.15 -1.61
CA ASN A 39 3.11 -10.46 -2.21
C ASN A 39 3.69 -11.53 -1.26
N GLN A 40 2.97 -12.64 -1.06
CA GLN A 40 3.45 -13.85 -0.39
C GLN A 40 4.25 -13.59 0.90
N GLY A 41 3.58 -13.08 1.93
CA GLY A 41 4.18 -12.79 3.23
C GLY A 41 3.31 -13.19 4.41
N ASN A 42 3.92 -13.80 5.42
CA ASN A 42 3.30 -14.07 6.72
C ASN A 42 3.66 -13.02 7.78
N GLY A 43 4.51 -12.04 7.43
CA GLY A 43 4.88 -10.94 8.32
C GLY A 43 3.85 -9.81 8.29
N TYR A 44 3.46 -9.34 9.48
CA TYR A 44 2.64 -8.14 9.64
C TYR A 44 3.44 -6.90 9.24
N ILE A 45 2.92 -6.12 8.29
CA ILE A 45 3.56 -4.89 7.82
C ILE A 45 2.51 -3.79 7.81
N ASN A 46 2.83 -2.68 8.48
CA ASN A 46 2.09 -1.45 8.31
C ASN A 46 2.70 -0.67 7.15
N ILE A 47 1.89 -0.34 6.14
CA ILE A 47 2.28 0.54 5.05
C ILE A 47 1.59 1.87 5.27
N ILE A 48 2.34 2.96 5.32
CA ILE A 48 1.83 4.32 5.38
C ILE A 48 2.03 4.93 4.00
N ILE A 49 0.96 5.41 3.37
CA ILE A 49 1.03 6.12 2.09
C ILE A 49 0.61 7.56 2.34
N LYS A 50 1.51 8.51 2.11
CA LYS A 50 1.21 9.94 2.30
C LYS A 50 0.46 10.57 1.11
N ALA A 51 0.37 9.88 -0.03
CA ALA A 51 -0.28 10.41 -1.23
C ALA A 51 -1.79 10.62 -1.04
N ILE A 52 -2.26 11.84 -1.30
CA ILE A 52 -3.69 12.21 -1.21
C ILE A 52 -4.51 11.54 -2.32
N ILE A 53 -3.94 11.42 -3.52
CA ILE A 53 -4.56 10.72 -4.64
C ILE A 53 -4.07 9.27 -4.62
N PRO A 54 -4.97 8.25 -4.67
CA PRO A 54 -4.54 6.85 -4.69
C PRO A 54 -3.58 6.57 -5.86
N PRO A 55 -2.38 6.03 -5.59
CA PRO A 55 -1.47 5.61 -6.64
C PRO A 55 -2.11 4.56 -7.56
N VAL A 56 -1.79 4.59 -8.84
CA VAL A 56 -2.29 3.63 -9.82
C VAL A 56 -1.42 2.37 -9.81
N PHE A 57 -2.06 1.20 -9.81
CA PHE A 57 -1.35 -0.06 -9.98
C PHE A 57 -1.11 -0.36 -11.47
N VAL A 58 0.13 -0.70 -11.81
CA VAL A 58 0.55 -1.05 -13.17
C VAL A 58 1.07 -2.48 -13.18
N GLY A 59 0.69 -3.27 -14.18
CA GLY A 59 1.20 -4.65 -14.34
C GLY A 59 0.46 -5.70 -13.50
N ILE A 60 -0.69 -5.37 -12.93
CA ILE A 60 -1.66 -6.33 -12.37
C ILE A 60 -3.03 -6.14 -13.00
N SER A 61 -3.85 -7.19 -13.00
CA SER A 61 -5.24 -7.10 -13.45
C SER A 61 -6.07 -6.24 -12.52
N THR A 62 -7.04 -5.48 -13.05
CA THR A 62 -7.98 -4.64 -12.27
C THR A 62 -8.89 -5.43 -11.33
N LYS A 63 -8.94 -6.77 -11.49
CA LYS A 63 -9.66 -7.71 -10.64
C LYS A 63 -8.78 -8.36 -9.56
N GLN A 64 -7.50 -8.01 -9.51
CA GLN A 64 -6.53 -8.62 -8.61
C GLN A 64 -6.21 -7.69 -7.44
N SER A 65 -6.27 -8.22 -6.23
CA SER A 65 -5.86 -7.47 -5.04
C SER A 65 -4.37 -7.13 -5.10
N PRO A 66 -3.96 -5.89 -4.78
CA PRO A 66 -2.57 -5.53 -4.56
C PRO A 66 -1.89 -6.30 -3.42
N LEU A 67 -2.68 -6.90 -2.51
CA LEU A 67 -2.23 -7.81 -1.46
C LEU A 67 -2.39 -9.25 -1.96
N TYR A 68 -1.39 -9.75 -2.70
CA TYR A 68 -1.46 -11.10 -3.26
C TYR A 68 -0.95 -12.13 -2.26
N TYR A 69 -1.84 -13.03 -1.81
CA TYR A 69 -1.55 -13.99 -0.73
C TYR A 69 -0.92 -13.34 0.52
N ASN A 70 -1.37 -12.13 0.86
CA ASN A 70 -0.99 -11.44 2.08
C ASN A 70 -2.27 -10.93 2.76
N SER A 71 -2.49 -11.35 4.01
CA SER A 71 -3.65 -10.97 4.82
C SER A 71 -3.28 -10.19 6.08
N THR A 72 -2.01 -9.84 6.24
CA THR A 72 -1.45 -9.24 7.47
C THR A 72 -0.89 -7.85 7.24
N THR A 73 -0.88 -7.38 5.99
CA THR A 73 -0.54 -6.01 5.66
C THR A 73 -1.74 -5.10 5.92
N GLU A 74 -1.52 -4.05 6.71
CA GLU A 74 -2.46 -2.95 6.89
C GLU A 74 -1.91 -1.70 6.20
N VAL A 75 -2.78 -0.94 5.53
CA VAL A 75 -2.44 0.26 4.77
C VAL A 75 -3.13 1.48 5.40
N TYR A 76 -2.33 2.47 5.74
CA TYR A 76 -2.74 3.71 6.36
C TYR A 76 -2.57 4.84 5.36
N VAL A 77 -3.65 5.56 5.10
CA VAL A 77 -3.73 6.64 4.08
C VAL A 77 -4.22 7.93 4.72
N PRO A 78 -4.02 9.12 4.12
CA PRO A 78 -4.49 10.37 4.69
C PRO A 78 -6.01 10.31 4.94
N ASP A 79 -6.44 10.77 6.10
CA ASP A 79 -7.84 10.68 6.56
C ASP A 79 -8.83 11.22 5.53
N GLU A 80 -8.49 12.36 4.92
CA GLU A 80 -9.27 13.01 3.87
C GLU A 80 -9.39 12.17 2.58
N SER A 81 -8.42 11.30 2.32
CA SER A 81 -8.34 10.47 1.13
C SER A 81 -8.95 9.09 1.30
N LEU A 82 -9.32 8.69 2.52
CA LEU A 82 -9.80 7.35 2.83
C LEU A 82 -10.92 6.88 1.89
N LYS A 83 -11.89 7.77 1.60
CA LYS A 83 -13.01 7.48 0.70
C LYS A 83 -12.54 7.26 -0.74
N LEU A 84 -11.56 8.04 -1.22
CA LEU A 84 -10.98 7.91 -2.57
C LEU A 84 -10.27 6.57 -2.73
N TYR A 85 -9.43 6.19 -1.75
CA TYR A 85 -8.76 4.90 -1.75
C TYR A 85 -9.76 3.74 -1.77
N LYS A 86 -10.83 3.79 -0.97
CA LYS A 86 -11.80 2.68 -0.88
C LYS A 86 -12.61 2.42 -2.17
N VAL A 87 -12.65 3.37 -3.11
CA VAL A 87 -13.34 3.20 -4.39
C VAL A 87 -12.41 3.10 -5.60
N ALA A 88 -11.13 3.44 -5.44
CA ALA A 88 -10.14 3.40 -6.50
C ALA A 88 -9.89 1.97 -7.02
N GLU A 89 -9.48 1.89 -8.28
CA GLU A 89 -9.18 0.63 -8.94
C GLU A 89 -8.09 -0.13 -8.18
N ASN A 90 -8.23 -1.46 -8.09
CA ASN A 90 -7.46 -2.39 -7.26
C ASN A 90 -7.52 -2.14 -5.74
N TRP A 91 -7.44 -0.90 -5.26
CA TRP A 91 -7.58 -0.54 -3.84
C TRP A 91 -8.92 -0.99 -3.25
N LYS A 92 -10.01 -0.88 -4.01
CA LYS A 92 -11.34 -1.37 -3.60
C LYS A 92 -11.40 -2.87 -3.28
N LEU A 93 -10.40 -3.66 -3.71
CA LEU A 93 -10.32 -5.10 -3.45
C LEU A 93 -9.69 -5.41 -2.08
N MET A 94 -9.12 -4.40 -1.41
CA MET A 94 -8.44 -4.52 -0.11
C MET A 94 -9.00 -3.55 0.93
N VAL A 95 -10.24 -3.06 0.77
CA VAL A 95 -10.86 -2.06 1.67
C VAL A 95 -10.83 -2.40 3.16
N LYS A 96 -10.78 -3.69 3.51
CA LYS A 96 -10.68 -4.17 4.90
C LYS A 96 -9.32 -3.86 5.54
N HIS A 97 -8.31 -3.62 4.70
CA HIS A 97 -6.95 -3.33 5.08
C HIS A 97 -6.59 -1.84 4.91
N ILE A 98 -7.57 -0.98 4.62
CA ILE A 98 -7.33 0.46 4.40
C ILE A 98 -7.96 1.25 5.56
N HIS A 99 -7.08 1.87 6.33
CA HIS A 99 -7.39 2.66 7.52
C HIS A 99 -6.95 4.12 7.34
N PRO A 100 -7.60 5.07 8.02
CA PRO A 100 -7.09 6.43 8.11
C PRO A 100 -5.74 6.44 8.87
N MET A 101 -4.85 7.34 8.49
CA MET A 101 -3.53 7.46 9.08
C MET A 101 -3.59 7.82 10.57
N SER A 102 -4.63 8.53 11.01
CA SER A 102 -4.90 8.81 12.42
C SER A 102 -5.11 7.56 13.30
N GLU A 103 -5.48 6.42 12.72
CA GLU A 103 -5.63 5.14 13.44
C GLU A 103 -4.30 4.39 13.61
N TYR A 104 -3.21 4.87 13.00
CA TYR A 104 -1.90 4.22 13.13
C TYR A 104 -1.35 4.37 14.56
N GLN A 105 -1.29 3.26 15.29
CA GLN A 105 -0.66 3.16 16.61
C GLN A 105 0.72 2.49 16.43
N GLY A 106 1.75 3.32 16.27
CA GLY A 106 3.15 2.90 16.07
C GLY A 106 3.93 2.64 17.34
#